data_AF-A0A7Y2XL78-F1
#
_entry.id   AF-A0A7Y2XL78-F1
#
_cell.length_a   1.000
_cell.length_b   1.000
_cell.length_c   1.000
_cell.angle_alpha   90.00
_cell.angle_beta   90.00
_cell.angle_gamma   90.00
#
_symmetry.space_group_name_H-M   'P 1'
#
loop_
_entity.id
_entity.type
_entity.pdbx_description
1 polymer ?
#
loop_
_entity_poly.entity_id
_entity_poly.type
_entity_poly.pdbx_seq_one_letter_code
_entity_poly.pdbx_strand_id
1 'polypeptide(L)'
;YMPNCAKIDLLSESMAKRCTELDGSLPIYETVVGFFTMPDNDYRDVRNYADYAGARICRPEGWFTFDLEEQGLIEPVVEMVVPKSINDCFELMQNGEVDLIPLEIESVAGAASELDMENQIVQNPYLTNLLELRFVTHKTNPRGRVYLAMLNRGLTEMRETGEWYAIISNGLAEFNTMTN
;
A
#
# COMPACT_ATOMS: atom_id res chain seq x y z
N TYR A 1 -4.34 -4.84 4.61
CA TYR A 1 -4.19 -3.60 5.38
C TYR A 1 -5.52 -3.15 5.96
N MET A 2 -5.45 -2.38 7.05
CA MET A 2 -6.61 -1.75 7.69
C MET A 2 -6.41 -0.24 7.69
N PRO A 3 -7.44 0.57 7.40
CA PRO A 3 -7.37 2.01 7.54
C PRO A 3 -7.29 2.47 8.99
N ASN A 4 -6.90 3.73 9.19
CA ASN A 4 -7.06 4.42 10.44
C ASN A 4 -8.55 4.70 10.70
N CYS A 5 -9.18 3.84 11.50
CA CYS A 5 -10.60 3.95 11.80
C CYS A 5 -11.01 5.21 12.59
N ALA A 6 -10.06 5.99 13.11
CA ALA A 6 -10.36 7.32 13.65
C ALA A 6 -10.62 8.38 12.56
N LYS A 7 -10.23 8.09 11.31
CA LYS A 7 -10.45 8.92 10.11
C LYS A 7 -11.57 8.36 9.22
N ILE A 8 -12.47 7.54 9.76
CA ILE A 8 -13.51 6.86 8.97
C ILE A 8 -14.39 7.83 8.15
N ASP A 9 -14.59 9.05 8.63
CA ASP A 9 -15.37 10.08 7.95
C ASP A 9 -14.71 10.60 6.65
N LEU A 10 -13.41 10.33 6.46
CA LEU A 10 -12.69 10.63 5.22
C LEU A 10 -12.78 9.49 4.20
N LEU A 11 -13.29 8.32 4.60
CA LEU A 11 -13.25 7.13 3.77
C LEU A 11 -14.49 6.98 2.90
N SER A 12 -14.27 6.48 1.68
CA SER A 12 -15.33 5.96 0.82
C SER A 12 -16.05 4.81 1.51
N GLU A 13 -17.30 4.54 1.11
CA GLU A 13 -18.11 3.47 1.72
C GLU A 13 -17.38 2.12 1.65
N SER A 14 -16.76 1.81 0.52
CA SER A 14 -15.99 0.58 0.33
C SER A 14 -14.80 0.46 1.27
N MET A 15 -14.10 1.57 1.55
CA MET A 15 -12.96 1.56 2.46
C MET A 15 -13.39 1.55 3.92
N ALA A 16 -14.45 2.28 4.27
CA ALA A 16 -15.05 2.31 5.60
C ALA A 16 -15.51 0.91 6.07
N LYS A 17 -15.94 0.04 5.15
CA LYS A 17 -16.29 -1.37 5.44
C LYS A 17 -15.16 -2.14 6.12
N ARG A 18 -13.89 -1.81 5.84
CA ARG A 18 -12.75 -2.42 6.55
C ARG A 18 -12.81 -2.13 8.05
N CYS A 19 -13.21 -0.91 8.45
CA CYS A 19 -13.39 -0.55 9.87
C CYS A 19 -14.67 -1.11 10.48
N THR A 20 -15.78 -1.07 9.74
CA THR A 20 -17.09 -1.40 10.29
C THR A 20 -17.36 -2.90 10.29
N GLU A 21 -16.79 -3.66 9.34
CA GLU A 21 -17.10 -5.07 9.11
C GLU A 21 -15.96 -6.04 9.44
N LEU A 22 -14.73 -5.57 9.60
CA LEU A 22 -13.58 -6.45 9.89
C LEU A 22 -13.01 -6.21 11.29
N ASP A 23 -12.61 -7.31 11.94
CA ASP A 23 -11.69 -7.31 13.08
C ASP A 23 -10.29 -7.68 12.57
N GLY A 24 -9.24 -7.00 13.04
CA GLY A 24 -7.84 -7.23 12.64
C GLY A 24 -6.99 -7.85 13.75
N SER A 25 -6.00 -8.66 13.36
CA SER A 25 -4.93 -9.15 14.26
C SER A 25 -4.02 -8.00 14.69
N LEU A 26 -3.06 -8.29 15.58
CA LEU A 26 -1.85 -7.47 15.71
C LEU A 26 -1.17 -7.35 14.32
N PRO A 27 -0.48 -6.23 14.04
CA PRO A 27 0.31 -6.07 12.80
C PRO A 27 1.28 -7.23 12.65
N ILE A 28 1.33 -7.86 11.48
CA ILE A 28 2.35 -8.87 11.17
C ILE A 28 3.57 -8.23 10.52
N TYR A 29 3.36 -7.31 9.58
CA TYR A 29 4.41 -6.67 8.81
C TYR A 29 4.03 -5.19 8.57
N GLU A 30 5.04 -4.33 8.46
CA GLU A 30 4.87 -2.93 8.09
C GLU A 30 5.40 -2.74 6.68
N THR A 31 4.61 -2.12 5.80
CA THR A 31 5.02 -1.75 4.45
C THR A 31 4.98 -0.23 4.31
N VAL A 32 5.72 0.27 3.33
CA VAL A 32 5.71 1.66 2.96
C VAL A 32 5.06 1.77 1.59
N VAL A 33 4.00 2.58 1.50
CA VAL A 33 3.49 3.05 0.23
C VAL A 33 4.27 4.31 -0.14
N GLY A 34 5.04 4.21 -1.23
CA GLY A 34 5.74 5.34 -1.83
C GLY A 34 4.88 6.02 -2.89
N PHE A 35 5.29 7.22 -3.30
CA PHE A 35 4.68 7.97 -4.40
C PHE A 35 5.71 8.05 -5.52
N PHE A 36 5.43 7.44 -6.67
CA PHE A 36 6.40 7.27 -7.74
C PHE A 36 6.00 8.07 -8.97
N THR A 37 6.96 8.75 -9.59
CA THR A 37 6.77 9.57 -10.80
C THR A 37 7.85 9.29 -11.83
N MET A 38 7.69 9.84 -13.03
CA MET A 38 8.83 10.08 -13.93
C MET A 38 9.76 11.18 -13.35
N PRO A 39 11.07 11.19 -13.68
CA PRO A 39 12.04 12.14 -13.13
C PRO A 39 11.75 13.61 -13.42
N ASP A 40 11.05 13.89 -14.51
CA ASP A 40 10.70 15.23 -15.00
C ASP A 40 9.26 15.66 -14.64
N ASN A 41 8.53 14.85 -13.87
CA ASN A 41 7.17 15.18 -13.44
C ASN A 41 7.17 16.27 -12.34
N ASP A 42 6.25 17.23 -12.45
CA ASP A 42 6.12 18.37 -11.53
C ASP A 42 5.81 17.95 -10.07
N TYR A 43 5.22 16.78 -9.86
CA TYR A 43 4.83 16.27 -8.54
C TYR A 43 5.95 15.50 -7.81
N ARG A 44 7.12 15.30 -8.45
CA ARG A 44 8.27 14.53 -7.94
C ARG A 44 8.71 14.90 -6.53
N ASP A 45 8.82 16.19 -6.25
CA ASP A 45 9.43 16.74 -5.02
C ASP A 45 8.42 17.42 -4.09
N VAL A 46 7.13 17.15 -4.29
CA VAL A 46 6.05 17.64 -3.43
C VAL A 46 6.28 17.24 -1.97
N ARG A 47 6.01 18.16 -1.04
CA ARG A 47 6.25 17.98 0.40
C ARG A 47 4.99 17.89 1.24
N ASN A 48 3.84 18.18 0.65
CA ASN A 48 2.55 18.11 1.30
C ASN A 48 1.57 17.40 0.38
N TYR A 49 0.79 16.46 0.90
CA TYR A 49 -0.22 15.76 0.12
C TYR A 49 -1.18 16.69 -0.62
N ALA A 50 -1.54 17.84 -0.03
CA ALA A 50 -2.41 18.82 -0.69
C ALA A 50 -1.84 19.37 -2.01
N ASP A 51 -0.52 19.35 -2.21
CA ASP A 51 0.11 19.83 -3.44
C ASP A 51 -0.02 18.82 -4.59
N TYR A 52 -0.54 17.59 -4.35
CA TYR A 52 -0.96 16.68 -5.43
C TYR A 52 -2.32 17.05 -6.04
N ALA A 53 -2.95 18.15 -5.62
CA ALA A 53 -4.21 18.58 -6.21
C ALA A 53 -4.10 18.70 -7.75
N GLY A 54 -5.08 18.13 -8.45
CA GLY A 54 -5.12 18.05 -9.91
C GLY A 54 -4.29 16.91 -10.53
N ALA A 55 -3.53 16.15 -9.74
CA ALA A 55 -2.76 15.03 -10.26
C ALA A 55 -3.65 13.86 -10.71
N ARG A 56 -3.19 13.13 -11.73
CA ARG A 56 -3.76 11.85 -12.15
C ARG A 56 -3.02 10.73 -11.44
N ILE A 57 -3.68 10.13 -10.47
CA ILE A 57 -3.14 9.05 -9.64
C ILE A 57 -3.54 7.71 -10.23
N CYS A 58 -2.55 6.87 -10.52
CA CYS A 58 -2.83 5.48 -10.92
C CYS A 58 -2.93 4.57 -9.71
N ARG A 59 -4.04 3.82 -9.61
CA ARG A 59 -4.21 2.76 -8.61
C ARG A 59 -4.87 1.54 -9.27
N PRO A 60 -4.19 0.38 -9.36
CA PRO A 60 -4.74 -0.78 -10.04
C PRO A 60 -6.04 -1.29 -9.41
N GLU A 61 -6.88 -1.93 -10.24
CA GLU A 61 -8.12 -2.55 -9.80
C GLU A 61 -7.87 -3.55 -8.65
N GLY A 62 -8.68 -3.46 -7.60
CA GLY A 62 -8.58 -4.34 -6.43
C GLY A 62 -7.59 -3.88 -5.36
N TRP A 63 -6.79 -2.84 -5.61
CA TRP A 63 -6.00 -2.20 -4.55
C TRP A 63 -6.87 -1.35 -3.64
N PHE A 64 -6.40 -1.17 -2.41
CA PHE A 64 -7.02 -0.24 -1.49
C PHE A 64 -6.69 1.21 -1.87
N THR A 65 -7.56 2.13 -1.46
CA THR A 65 -7.41 3.58 -1.66
C THR A 65 -7.45 4.35 -0.34
N PHE A 66 -7.71 3.68 0.79
CA PHE A 66 -7.90 4.35 2.07
C PHE A 66 -6.65 5.15 2.50
N ASP A 67 -5.46 4.70 2.10
CA ASP A 67 -4.19 5.37 2.37
C ASP A 67 -4.09 6.72 1.66
N LEU A 68 -4.76 6.87 0.51
CA LEU A 68 -4.89 8.12 -0.22
C LEU A 68 -6.03 8.97 0.34
N GLU A 69 -7.19 8.36 0.59
CA GLU A 69 -8.37 9.03 1.14
C GLU A 69 -8.07 9.67 2.51
N GLU A 70 -7.29 9.00 3.36
CA GLU A 70 -6.84 9.53 4.66
C GLU A 70 -5.96 10.79 4.56
N GLN A 71 -5.38 11.05 3.39
CA GLN A 71 -4.59 12.23 3.05
C GLN A 71 -5.38 13.24 2.19
N GLY A 72 -6.65 12.96 1.89
CA GLY A 72 -7.49 13.79 1.02
C GLY A 72 -7.20 13.62 -0.48
N LEU A 73 -6.46 12.57 -0.87
CA LEU A 73 -6.10 12.27 -2.25
C LEU A 73 -7.15 11.37 -2.90
N ILE A 74 -8.34 11.91 -3.09
CA ILE A 74 -9.47 11.23 -3.74
C ILE A 74 -10.22 12.22 -4.62
N GLU A 75 -11.05 11.73 -5.54
CA GLU A 75 -11.90 12.58 -6.36
C GLU A 75 -12.80 13.49 -5.48
N PRO A 76 -12.98 14.78 -5.84
CA PRO A 76 -12.51 15.44 -7.06
C PRO A 76 -11.15 16.17 -6.92
N VAL A 77 -10.41 15.98 -5.81
CA VAL A 77 -9.12 16.68 -5.57
C VAL A 77 -8.04 16.18 -6.52
N VAL A 78 -8.07 14.89 -6.84
CA VAL A 78 -7.20 14.20 -7.81
C VAL A 78 -8.08 13.42 -8.79
N GLU A 79 -7.54 13.04 -9.94
CA GLU A 79 -8.18 12.10 -10.87
C GLU A 79 -7.67 10.69 -10.59
N MET A 80 -8.58 9.73 -10.40
CA MET A 80 -8.21 8.33 -10.14
C MET A 80 -8.25 7.52 -11.44
N VAL A 81 -7.11 6.97 -11.84
CA VAL A 81 -7.01 6.07 -13.00
C VAL A 81 -6.83 4.64 -12.51
N VAL A 82 -7.75 3.76 -12.88
CA VAL A 82 -7.87 2.39 -12.32
C VAL A 82 -7.72 1.33 -13.41
N PRO A 83 -6.48 1.03 -13.86
CA PRO A 83 -6.24 -0.03 -14.83
C PRO A 83 -6.26 -1.41 -14.17
N LYS A 84 -6.03 -2.48 -14.93
CA LYS A 84 -6.17 -3.85 -14.42
C LYS A 84 -4.95 -4.35 -13.65
N SER A 85 -3.77 -3.80 -13.94
CA SER A 85 -2.51 -4.28 -13.38
C SER A 85 -1.58 -3.14 -12.96
N ILE A 86 -0.56 -3.47 -12.15
CA ILE A 86 0.52 -2.53 -11.84
C ILE A 86 1.29 -2.17 -13.13
N ASN A 87 1.54 -3.15 -14.00
CA ASN A 87 2.28 -2.93 -15.24
C ASN A 87 1.54 -1.93 -16.16
N ASP A 88 0.20 -2.00 -16.22
CA ASP A 88 -0.62 -1.03 -16.93
C ASP A 88 -0.44 0.39 -16.36
N CYS A 89 -0.30 0.55 -15.04
CA CYS A 89 -0.01 1.86 -14.43
C CYS A 89 1.33 2.41 -14.89
N PHE A 90 2.35 1.57 -15.00
CA PHE A 90 3.67 1.98 -15.50
C PHE A 90 3.65 2.36 -16.98
N GLU A 91 2.91 1.61 -17.81
CA GLU A 91 2.70 1.97 -19.22
C GLU A 91 2.00 3.33 -19.35
N LEU A 92 0.93 3.56 -18.59
CA LEU A 92 0.24 4.85 -18.56
C LEU A 92 1.15 5.98 -18.09
N MET A 93 2.02 5.73 -17.09
CA MET A 93 2.95 6.74 -16.59
C MET A 93 4.02 7.10 -17.64
N GLN A 94 4.55 6.11 -18.36
CA GLN A 94 5.48 6.33 -19.48
C GLN A 94 4.85 7.15 -20.61
N ASN A 95 3.57 6.93 -20.89
CA ASN A 95 2.83 7.66 -21.90
C ASN A 95 2.41 9.07 -21.44
N GLY A 96 2.67 9.43 -20.18
CA GLY A 96 2.21 10.69 -19.59
C GLY A 96 0.69 10.75 -19.40
N GLU A 97 0.02 9.60 -19.30
CA GLU A 97 -1.42 9.47 -19.07
C GLU A 97 -1.78 9.51 -17.57
N VAL A 98 -0.83 9.22 -16.70
CA VAL A 98 -0.91 9.41 -15.25
C VAL A 98 0.33 10.11 -14.75
N ASP A 99 0.22 10.84 -13.64
CA ASP A 99 1.31 11.66 -13.10
C ASP A 99 2.11 10.91 -12.04
N LEU A 100 1.44 10.04 -11.27
CA LEU A 100 2.09 9.26 -10.23
C LEU A 100 1.38 7.94 -9.93
N ILE A 101 2.18 7.00 -9.43
CA ILE A 101 1.75 5.68 -8.96
C ILE A 101 2.06 5.59 -7.47
N PRO A 102 1.11 5.85 -6.56
CA PRO A 102 1.27 5.53 -5.17
C PRO A 102 1.04 4.04 -4.97
N LEU A 103 2.02 3.29 -4.46
CA LEU A 103 1.90 1.85 -4.20
C LEU A 103 2.99 1.36 -3.24
N GLU A 104 2.87 0.14 -2.72
CA GLU A 104 3.91 -0.50 -1.91
C GLU A 104 5.25 -0.53 -2.65
N ILE A 105 6.33 -0.09 -2.01
CA ILE A 105 7.66 0.03 -2.63
C ILE A 105 8.11 -1.31 -3.24
N GLU A 106 7.83 -2.41 -2.56
CA GLU A 106 8.22 -3.75 -3.01
C GLU A 106 7.48 -4.17 -4.28
N SER A 107 6.20 -3.81 -4.40
CA SER A 107 5.39 -4.09 -5.59
C SER A 107 5.80 -3.23 -6.78
N VAL A 108 6.16 -1.96 -6.53
CA VAL A 108 6.72 -1.07 -7.56
C VAL A 108 8.07 -1.56 -8.03
N ALA A 109 8.94 -2.01 -7.12
CA ALA A 109 10.24 -2.59 -7.49
C ALA A 109 10.08 -3.85 -8.35
N GLY A 110 9.15 -4.74 -8.00
CA GLY A 110 8.83 -5.92 -8.80
C GLY A 110 8.37 -5.57 -10.22
N ALA A 111 7.37 -4.69 -10.34
CA ALA A 111 6.85 -4.26 -11.64
C ALA A 111 7.88 -3.48 -12.47
N ALA A 112 8.67 -2.60 -11.84
CA ALA A 112 9.73 -1.88 -12.51
C ALA A 112 10.80 -2.85 -13.07
N SER A 113 11.11 -3.93 -12.35
CA SER A 113 12.06 -4.93 -12.82
C SER A 113 11.54 -5.79 -13.96
N GLU A 114 10.25 -6.16 -13.93
CA GLU A 114 9.62 -6.86 -15.05
C GLU A 114 9.59 -6.03 -16.35
N LEU A 115 9.63 -4.69 -16.23
CA LEU A 115 9.53 -3.75 -17.35
C LEU A 115 10.86 -3.06 -17.71
N ASP A 116 11.99 -3.43 -17.09
CA ASP A 116 13.29 -2.77 -17.26
C ASP A 116 13.26 -1.24 -16.98
N MET A 117 12.52 -0.84 -15.95
CA MET A 117 12.19 0.55 -15.59
C MET A 117 12.81 1.03 -14.27
N GLU A 118 13.64 0.24 -13.59
CA GLU A 118 14.12 0.56 -12.23
C GLU A 118 14.88 1.88 -12.17
N ASN A 119 15.57 2.25 -13.25
CA ASN A 119 16.34 3.50 -13.35
C ASN A 119 15.56 4.64 -14.02
N GLN A 120 14.29 4.43 -14.34
CA GLN A 120 13.44 5.36 -15.08
C GLN A 120 12.36 6.03 -14.22
N ILE A 121 12.14 5.53 -13.00
CA ILE A 121 11.17 6.07 -12.06
C ILE A 121 11.86 6.67 -10.84
N VAL A 122 11.21 7.62 -10.19
CA VAL A 122 11.71 8.23 -8.94
C VAL A 122 10.64 8.17 -7.87
N GLN A 123 11.05 7.79 -6.66
CA GLN A 123 10.21 7.89 -5.47
C GLN A 123 10.30 9.30 -4.89
N ASN A 124 9.17 9.89 -4.51
CA ASN A 124 9.14 11.11 -3.72
C ASN A 124 9.81 10.86 -2.34
N PRO A 125 10.84 11.64 -1.96
CA PRO A 125 11.61 11.38 -0.74
C PRO A 125 10.98 12.00 0.52
N TYR A 126 9.91 12.77 0.39
CA TYR A 126 9.28 13.52 1.49
C TYR A 126 7.95 12.91 1.94
N LEU A 127 7.26 12.19 1.05
CA LEU A 127 5.92 11.68 1.28
C LEU A 127 5.89 10.16 1.14
N THR A 128 5.44 9.50 2.21
CA THR A 128 5.16 8.07 2.25
C THR A 128 4.01 7.79 3.24
N ASN A 129 3.28 6.71 3.00
CA ASN A 129 2.30 6.19 3.94
C ASN A 129 2.83 4.89 4.55
N LEU A 130 2.94 4.83 5.88
CA LEU A 130 3.27 3.61 6.60
C LEU A 130 2.00 2.80 6.86
N LEU A 131 1.96 1.56 6.39
CA LEU A 131 0.79 0.69 6.54
C LEU A 131 1.15 -0.60 7.27
N GLU A 132 0.23 -1.03 8.12
CA GLU A 132 0.32 -2.29 8.84
C GLU A 132 -0.48 -3.38 8.13
N LEU A 133 0.20 -4.44 7.74
CA LEU A 133 -0.44 -5.67 7.29
C LEU A 133 -0.95 -6.44 8.50
N ARG A 134 -2.21 -6.89 8.43
CA ARG A 134 -2.91 -7.61 9.49
C ARG A 134 -3.72 -8.74 8.85
N PHE A 135 -3.84 -9.86 9.56
CA PHE A 135 -4.89 -10.84 9.26
C PHE A 135 -6.23 -10.27 9.70
N VAL A 136 -7.29 -10.60 8.97
CA VAL A 136 -8.63 -10.06 9.23
C VAL A 136 -9.67 -11.18 9.30
N THR A 137 -10.71 -10.94 10.10
CA THR A 137 -11.93 -11.75 10.10
C THR A 137 -13.14 -10.84 9.98
N HIS A 138 -14.17 -11.28 9.27
CA HIS A 138 -15.43 -10.56 9.27
C HIS A 138 -16.05 -10.61 10.68
N LYS A 139 -16.59 -9.48 11.16
CA LYS A 139 -17.13 -9.32 12.52
C LYS A 139 -18.31 -10.25 12.83
N THR A 140 -19.05 -10.67 11.81
CA THR A 140 -20.14 -11.64 11.99
C THR A 140 -19.65 -13.08 12.10
N ASN A 141 -18.36 -13.35 11.91
CA ASN A 141 -17.81 -14.69 12.14
C ASN A 141 -17.83 -14.98 13.65
N PRO A 142 -18.62 -15.97 14.12
CA PRO A 142 -18.78 -16.24 15.54
C PRO A 142 -17.49 -16.68 16.24
N ARG A 143 -16.47 -17.08 15.47
CA ARG A 143 -15.15 -17.48 15.96
C ARG A 143 -14.03 -16.54 15.53
N GLY A 144 -14.34 -15.45 14.82
CA GLY A 144 -13.34 -14.55 14.24
C GLY A 144 -12.35 -14.03 15.28
N ARG A 145 -12.87 -13.45 16.38
CA ARG A 145 -12.04 -12.95 17.49
C ARG A 145 -11.24 -14.04 18.21
N VAL A 146 -11.75 -15.27 18.27
CA VAL A 146 -11.01 -16.39 18.85
C VAL A 146 -9.81 -16.73 17.98
N TYR A 147 -9.99 -16.78 16.65
CA TYR A 147 -8.90 -17.03 15.71
C TYR A 147 -7.86 -15.91 15.74
N LEU A 148 -8.30 -14.65 15.78
CA LEU A 148 -7.38 -13.51 15.91
C LEU A 148 -6.60 -13.55 17.23
N ALA A 149 -7.24 -13.92 18.35
CA ALA A 149 -6.55 -14.07 19.63
C ALA A 149 -5.50 -15.18 19.61
N MET A 150 -5.80 -16.31 18.96
CA MET A 150 -4.83 -17.40 18.76
C MET A 150 -3.64 -16.96 17.90
N LEU A 151 -3.92 -16.29 16.77
CA LEU A 151 -2.88 -15.72 15.90
C LEU A 151 -2.01 -14.72 16.64
N ASN A 152 -2.61 -13.81 17.40
CA ASN A 152 -1.88 -12.80 18.17
C ASN A 152 -0.96 -13.45 19.21
N ARG A 153 -1.41 -14.49 19.90
CA ARG A 153 -0.59 -15.23 20.86
C ARG A 153 0.63 -15.87 20.18
N GLY A 154 0.43 -16.56 19.06
CA GLY A 154 1.53 -17.16 18.30
C GLY A 154 2.51 -16.11 17.77
N LEU A 155 2.00 -14.97 17.28
CA LEU A 155 2.84 -13.87 16.82
C LEU A 155 3.66 -13.25 17.95
N THR A 156 3.08 -13.05 19.13
CA THR A 156 3.81 -12.58 20.31
C THR A 156 4.92 -13.56 20.69
N GLU A 157 4.62 -14.85 20.75
CA GLU A 157 5.60 -15.90 21.05
C GLU A 157 6.76 -15.90 20.04
N MET A 158 6.47 -15.89 18.74
CA MET A 158 7.51 -15.85 17.68
C MET A 158 8.37 -14.58 17.74
N ARG A 159 7.83 -13.45 18.21
CA ARG A 159 8.60 -12.22 18.40
C ARG A 159 9.53 -12.31 19.60
N GLU A 160 9.05 -12.90 20.70
CA GLU A 160 9.82 -13.10 21.91
C GLU A 160 10.96 -14.10 21.72
N THR A 161 10.74 -15.17 20.95
CA THR A 161 11.75 -16.19 20.64
C THR A 161 12.70 -15.79 19.52
N GLY A 162 12.33 -14.79 18.71
CA GLY A 162 13.08 -14.35 17.54
C GLY A 162 12.75 -15.09 16.25
N GLU A 163 11.90 -16.13 16.30
CA GLU A 163 11.46 -16.90 15.13
C GLU A 163 10.82 -16.03 14.06
N TRP A 164 10.07 -15.00 14.46
CA TRP A 164 9.45 -14.06 13.52
C TRP A 164 10.48 -13.33 12.65
N TYR A 165 11.57 -12.87 13.27
CA TYR A 165 12.64 -12.17 12.55
C TYR A 165 13.39 -13.12 11.60
N ALA A 166 13.54 -14.40 11.99
CA ALA A 166 14.11 -15.41 11.12
C ALA A 166 13.23 -15.65 9.88
N ILE A 167 11.90 -15.74 10.05
CA ILE A 167 10.94 -15.90 8.93
C ILE A 167 11.08 -14.73 7.94
N ILE A 168 11.08 -13.49 8.44
CA ILE A 168 11.20 -12.30 7.58
C ILE A 168 12.55 -12.25 6.87
N SER A 169 13.64 -12.46 7.61
CA SER A 169 15.00 -12.44 7.05
C SER A 169 15.18 -13.50 5.95
N ASN A 170 14.69 -14.72 6.19
CA ASN A 170 14.79 -15.80 5.21
C ASN A 170 13.91 -15.54 3.99
N GLY A 171 12.66 -15.11 4.18
CA GLY A 171 11.76 -14.82 3.07
C GLY A 171 12.27 -13.69 2.16
N LEU A 172 12.85 -12.63 2.74
CA LEU A 172 13.48 -11.56 1.97
C LEU A 172 14.73 -12.04 1.22
N ALA A 173 15.56 -12.87 1.86
CA ALA A 173 16.73 -13.44 1.21
C ALA A 173 16.34 -14.33 0.02
N GLU A 174 15.34 -15.20 0.18
CA GLU A 174 14.82 -16.04 -0.89
C GLU A 174 14.27 -15.20 -2.05
N PHE A 175 13.48 -14.16 -1.76
CA PHE A 175 12.97 -13.24 -2.79
C PHE A 175 14.10 -12.60 -3.60
N ASN A 176 15.13 -12.07 -2.93
CA ASN A 176 16.28 -11.44 -3.60
C ASN A 176 17.08 -12.42 -4.46
N THR A 177 17.07 -13.72 -4.14
CA THR A 177 17.73 -14.72 -5.01
C THR A 177 16.92 -15.09 -6.25
N MET A 178 15.63 -14.80 -6.29
CA MET A 178 14.78 -15.04 -7.46
C MET A 178 14.83 -13.88 -8.46
N THR A 179 15.19 -12.67 -8.01
CA THR A 179 15.27 -11.45 -8.81
C THR A 179 16.69 -11.13 -9.31
N ASN A 180 17.67 -12.03 -9.07
CA ASN A 180 19.03 -11.99 -9.63
C ASN A 180 19.24 -13.15 -10.60
#